data_AF-A0A9D1KA25-F1
#
_entry.id   AF-A0A9D1KA25-F1
#
_cell.length_a   1.000
_cell.length_b   1.000
_cell.length_c   1.000
_cell.angle_alpha   90.00
_cell.angle_beta   90.00
_cell.angle_gamma   90.00
#
_symmetry.space_group_name_H-M   'P 1'
#
loop_
_entity.id
_entity.type
_entity.pdbx_description
1 polymer ?
#
loop_
_entity_poly.entity_id
_entity_poly.type
_entity_poly.pdbx_seq_one_letter_code
_entity_poly.pdbx_strand_id
1 'polypeptide(L)'
;MFDKIKSMFETFSESKEDHKDPTLRTLNFKLGVEAMKKEIQQMLKDLHYPHIRCNDQFNEIFAQKAGYDVTFFVQGSKSGTDINIAVFSPANKGKTRKALRFLLNELKLRVDSNGW
;
A
#
# COMPACT_ATOMS: atom_id res chain seq x y z
N MET A 1 0.40 22.62 -19.61
CA MET A 1 1.49 22.24 -18.68
C MET A 1 0.95 21.67 -17.36
N PHE A 2 -0.16 22.21 -16.83
CA PHE A 2 -0.88 21.66 -15.66
C PHE A 2 -1.46 20.24 -15.88
N ASP A 3 -1.90 19.89 -17.09
CA ASP A 3 -2.50 18.56 -17.35
C ASP A 3 -1.51 17.40 -17.22
N LYS A 4 -0.22 17.65 -17.48
CA LYS A 4 0.83 16.64 -17.32
C LYS A 4 1.09 16.34 -15.85
N ILE A 5 1.05 17.38 -15.00
CA ILE A 5 1.15 17.26 -13.55
C ILE A 5 -0.09 16.55 -12.99
N LYS A 6 -1.30 16.97 -13.40
CA LYS A 6 -2.56 16.33 -12.99
C LYS A 6 -2.63 14.85 -13.42
N SER A 7 -2.16 14.53 -14.63
CA SER A 7 -2.02 13.15 -15.09
C SER A 7 -1.06 12.34 -14.23
N MET A 8 0.04 12.92 -13.73
CA MET A 8 0.92 12.20 -12.80
C MET A 8 0.18 11.92 -11.49
N PHE A 9 -0.54 12.90 -10.94
CA PHE A 9 -1.38 12.71 -9.73
C PHE A 9 -2.52 11.69 -9.91
N GLU A 10 -3.11 11.55 -11.10
CA GLU A 10 -4.10 10.49 -11.37
C GLU A 10 -3.48 9.08 -11.46
N THR A 11 -2.18 9.02 -11.74
CA THR A 11 -1.43 7.76 -11.88
C THR A 11 -0.85 7.29 -10.55
N PHE A 12 -0.64 8.21 -9.60
CA PHE A 12 -0.21 7.94 -8.23
C PHE A 12 -1.38 8.12 -7.26
N SER A 13 -1.93 7.03 -6.73
CA SER A 13 -2.88 7.15 -5.63
C SER A 13 -2.10 7.18 -4.30
N GLU A 14 -1.76 8.38 -3.83
CA GLU A 14 -1.24 8.62 -2.47
C GLU A 14 -2.33 9.22 -1.58
N SER A 15 -2.44 8.76 -0.34
CA SER A 15 -3.46 9.21 0.62
C SER A 15 -3.09 10.53 1.32
N LYS A 16 -2.84 11.63 0.57
CA LYS A 16 -2.60 12.96 1.16
C LYS A 16 -3.88 13.81 1.25
N GLU A 17 -3.87 14.76 2.18
CA GLU A 17 -4.98 15.15 3.06
C GLU A 17 -6.20 15.87 2.51
N ASP A 18 -6.18 16.39 1.29
CA ASP A 18 -7.13 17.46 1.02
C ASP A 18 -8.45 17.05 0.37
N HIS A 19 -8.61 15.79 -0.08
CA HIS A 19 -9.91 15.28 -0.55
C HIS A 19 -10.05 13.76 -0.27
N LYS A 20 -9.98 13.35 1.00
CA LYS A 20 -9.86 11.91 1.35
C LYS A 20 -11.18 11.16 1.35
N ASP A 21 -11.41 10.43 0.26
CA ASP A 21 -12.16 9.19 0.31
C ASP A 21 -11.65 8.32 1.49
N PRO A 22 -12.50 8.04 2.50
CA PRO A 22 -12.09 7.36 3.72
C PRO A 22 -11.59 5.93 3.48
N THR A 23 -11.92 5.34 2.33
CA THR A 23 -11.50 3.98 1.96
C THR A 23 -10.05 3.89 1.48
N LEU A 24 -9.34 5.01 1.35
CA LEU A 24 -7.97 5.08 0.83
C LEU A 24 -6.95 5.57 1.86
N ARG A 25 -7.27 5.50 3.16
CA ARG A 25 -6.44 6.07 4.22
C ARG A 25 -5.31 5.12 4.63
N THR A 26 -4.28 5.70 5.23
CA THR A 26 -3.27 5.02 6.06
C THR A 26 -3.95 4.08 7.06
N LEU A 27 -3.42 2.87 7.20
CA LEU A 27 -3.88 1.91 8.21
C LEU A 27 -2.94 1.99 9.41
N ASN A 28 -3.50 2.02 10.62
CA ASN A 28 -2.72 1.91 11.85
C ASN A 28 -3.01 0.57 12.52
N PHE A 29 -1.96 -0.16 12.86
CA PHE A 29 -2.05 -1.45 13.55
C PHE A 29 -1.22 -1.42 14.83
N LYS A 30 -1.67 -2.11 15.88
CA LYS A 30 -0.91 -2.21 17.15
C LYS A 30 0.33 -3.10 17.06
N LEU A 31 0.49 -3.81 15.95
CA LEU A 31 1.64 -4.67 15.68
C LEU A 31 2.92 -3.84 15.47
N GLY A 32 4.08 -4.43 15.82
CA GLY A 32 5.37 -3.82 15.55
C GLY A 32 5.75 -3.87 14.06
N VAL A 33 6.66 -2.96 13.66
CA VAL A 33 7.10 -2.79 12.25
C VAL A 33 7.52 -4.11 11.61
N GLU A 34 8.35 -4.90 12.28
CA GLU A 34 8.85 -6.17 11.74
C GLU A 34 7.76 -7.24 11.61
N ALA A 35 6.79 -7.27 12.52
CA ALA A 35 5.63 -8.15 12.41
C ALA A 35 4.76 -7.73 11.21
N MET A 36 4.51 -6.43 11.04
CA MET A 36 3.75 -5.91 9.90
C MET A 36 4.44 -6.19 8.57
N LYS A 37 5.77 -6.07 8.48
CA LYS A 37 6.52 -6.41 7.27
C LYS A 37 6.34 -7.88 6.89
N LYS A 38 6.37 -8.79 7.87
CA LYS A 38 6.12 -10.23 7.64
C LYS A 38 4.70 -10.49 7.15
N GLU A 39 3.69 -9.87 7.77
CA GLU A 39 2.29 -10.00 7.35
C GLU A 39 2.08 -9.51 5.92
N ILE A 40 2.64 -8.34 5.56
CA ILE A 40 2.56 -7.79 4.21
C ILE A 40 3.26 -8.71 3.20
N GLN A 41 4.46 -9.20 3.51
CA GLN A 41 5.17 -10.13 2.63
C GLN A 41 4.37 -11.43 2.41
N GLN A 42 3.79 -11.99 3.47
CA GLN A 42 2.98 -13.20 3.36
C GLN A 42 1.71 -12.94 2.57
N MET A 43 1.04 -11.80 2.79
CA MET A 43 -0.12 -11.38 2.02
C MET A 43 0.22 -11.29 0.53
N LEU A 44 1.34 -10.65 0.18
CA LEU A 44 1.76 -10.53 -1.23
C LEU A 44 2.08 -11.89 -1.86
N LYS A 45 2.68 -12.83 -1.10
CA LYS A 45 2.91 -14.21 -1.57
C LYS A 45 1.60 -14.94 -1.84
N ASP A 46 0.64 -14.87 -0.92
CA ASP A 46 -0.65 -15.55 -1.05
C ASP A 46 -1.51 -14.94 -2.15
N LEU A 47 -1.37 -13.63 -2.36
CA LEU A 47 -1.93 -12.92 -3.52
C LEU A 47 -1.13 -13.15 -4.81
N HIS A 48 -0.10 -14.00 -4.81
CA HIS A 48 0.71 -14.34 -5.97
C HIS A 48 1.33 -13.12 -6.67
N TYR A 49 1.86 -12.17 -5.89
CA TYR A 49 2.67 -11.08 -6.42
C TYR A 49 4.10 -11.56 -6.69
N PRO A 50 4.61 -11.49 -7.93
CA PRO A 50 6.00 -11.82 -8.23
C PRO A 50 6.98 -10.75 -7.73
N HIS A 51 8.26 -11.13 -7.63
CA HIS A 51 9.40 -10.24 -7.39
C HIS A 51 9.25 -9.28 -6.18
N ILE A 52 8.76 -9.80 -5.05
CA ILE A 52 8.68 -9.01 -3.80
C ILE A 52 10.10 -8.64 -3.36
N ARG A 53 10.36 -7.34 -3.19
CA ARG A 53 11.64 -6.80 -2.71
C ARG A 53 11.39 -5.97 -1.45
N CYS A 54 12.32 -6.03 -0.52
CA CYS A 54 12.25 -5.27 0.73
C CYS A 54 13.45 -4.34 0.83
N ASN A 55 13.19 -3.13 1.31
CA ASN A 55 14.20 -2.15 1.64
C ASN A 55 14.11 -1.87 3.13
N ASP A 56 14.92 -2.58 3.91
CA ASP A 56 14.87 -2.52 5.37
C ASP A 56 15.34 -1.18 5.93
N GLN A 57 16.18 -0.44 5.19
CA GLN A 57 16.65 0.88 5.62
C GLN A 57 15.52 1.91 5.69
N PHE A 58 14.54 1.79 4.78
CA PHE A 58 13.41 2.72 4.69
C PHE A 58 12.07 2.07 5.09
N ASN A 59 12.09 0.79 5.49
CA ASN A 59 10.91 -0.02 5.78
C ASN A 59 9.88 -0.04 4.65
N GLU A 60 10.36 -0.29 3.43
CA GLU A 60 9.54 -0.33 2.23
C GLU A 60 9.47 -1.75 1.65
N ILE A 61 8.30 -2.12 1.13
CA ILE A 61 8.09 -3.38 0.41
C ILE A 61 7.55 -3.06 -0.98
N PHE A 62 8.25 -3.55 -2.00
CA PHE A 62 7.93 -3.36 -3.41
C PHE A 62 7.46 -4.67 -4.01
N ALA A 63 6.41 -4.60 -4.82
CA ALA A 63 5.95 -5.73 -5.61
C ALA A 63 5.30 -5.25 -6.91
N GLN A 64 5.26 -6.12 -7.92
CA GLN A 64 4.65 -5.81 -9.20
C GLN A 64 3.67 -6.92 -9.59
N LYS A 65 2.48 -6.56 -10.08
CA LYS A 65 1.52 -7.53 -10.64
C LYS A 65 0.63 -6.87 -11.67
N ALA A 66 0.40 -7.56 -12.80
CA ALA A 66 -0.53 -7.12 -13.85
C ALA A 66 -0.30 -5.67 -14.35
N GLY A 67 0.97 -5.25 -14.43
CA GLY A 67 1.33 -3.88 -14.87
C GLY A 67 1.11 -2.79 -13.82
N TYR A 68 0.90 -3.17 -12.56
CA TYR A 68 0.88 -2.27 -11.41
C TYR A 68 2.12 -2.47 -10.55
N ASP A 69 2.78 -1.37 -10.22
CA ASP A 69 3.83 -1.29 -9.22
C ASP A 69 3.20 -0.87 -7.89
N VAL A 70 3.52 -1.60 -6.83
CA VAL A 70 2.95 -1.40 -5.50
C VAL A 70 4.07 -1.21 -4.51
N THR A 71 3.95 -0.18 -3.69
CA THR A 71 4.89 0.11 -2.60
C THR A 71 4.12 0.21 -1.29
N PHE A 72 4.55 -0.55 -0.29
CA PHE A 72 4.10 -0.41 1.09
C PHE A 72 5.17 0.34 1.87
N PHE A 73 4.77 1.39 2.58
CA PHE A 73 5.60 2.13 3.53
C PHE A 73 5.17 1.73 4.94
N VAL A 74 6.08 1.14 5.71
CA VAL A 74 5.82 0.64 7.06
C VAL A 74 6.52 1.53 8.07
N GLN A 75 5.77 2.37 8.77
CA GLN A 75 6.33 3.40 9.65
C GLN A 75 5.92 3.14 11.10
N GLY A 76 6.88 3.07 12.01
CA GLY A 76 6.56 3.02 13.44
C GLY A 76 5.94 4.34 13.91
N SER A 77 4.90 4.25 14.74
CA SER A 77 4.21 5.40 15.33
C SER A 77 3.99 5.19 16.84
N LYS A 78 3.54 6.23 17.54
CA LYS A 78 3.32 6.15 19.01
C LYS A 78 2.26 5.11 19.40
N SER A 79 1.33 4.79 18.49
CA SER A 79 0.23 3.86 18.74
C SER A 79 0.44 2.47 18.11
N GLY A 80 1.57 2.25 17.42
CA GLY A 80 1.87 0.99 16.75
C GLY A 80 2.63 1.21 15.44
N THR A 81 2.06 0.77 14.32
CA THR A 81 2.66 0.88 12.99
C THR A 81 1.63 1.44 12.00
N ASP A 82 2.03 2.51 11.31
CA ASP A 82 1.30 3.13 10.21
C ASP A 82 1.74 2.51 8.88
N ILE A 83 0.76 2.11 8.06
CA ILE A 83 0.96 1.54 6.73
C ILE A 83 0.35 2.46 5.69
N ASN A 84 1.20 2.95 4.80
CA ASN A 84 0.77 3.63 3.58
C ASN A 84 1.03 2.72 2.38
N ILE A 85 0.12 2.72 1.41
CA ILE A 85 0.26 1.94 0.19
C ILE A 85 0.16 2.90 -0.99
N ALA A 86 1.15 2.87 -1.88
CA ALA A 86 1.11 3.52 -3.17
C ALA A 86 0.95 2.47 -4.26
N VAL A 87 0.07 2.76 -5.23
CA VAL A 87 -0.10 1.95 -6.44
C VAL A 87 0.08 2.84 -7.65
N PHE A 88 0.98 2.43 -8.54
CA PHE A 88 1.31 3.11 -9.77
C PHE A 88 1.10 2.20 -10.98
N SER A 89 0.60 2.74 -12.08
CA SER A 89 0.59 2.03 -13.36
C SER A 89 0.52 3.02 -14.52
N PRO A 90 1.52 3.05 -15.42
CA PRO A 90 1.51 3.98 -16.56
C PRO A 90 0.42 3.65 -17.58
N ALA A 91 0.04 2.36 -17.69
CA ALA A 91 -0.93 1.87 -18.66
C ALA A 91 -2.39 1.89 -18.16
N ASN A 92 -2.61 1.90 -16.84
CA ASN A 92 -3.94 1.70 -16.24
C ASN A 92 -4.44 2.90 -15.44
N LYS A 93 -4.55 4.06 -16.09
CA LYS A 93 -5.10 5.29 -15.48
C LYS A 93 -6.50 5.04 -14.88
N GLY A 94 -6.71 5.47 -13.64
CA GLY A 94 -7.99 5.33 -12.90
C GLY A 94 -8.27 3.96 -12.28
N LYS A 95 -7.52 2.90 -12.63
CA LYS A 95 -7.66 1.56 -12.00
C LYS A 95 -6.75 1.34 -10.80
N THR A 96 -5.76 2.21 -10.60
CA THR A 96 -4.85 2.22 -9.44
C THR A 96 -5.62 2.36 -8.12
N ARG A 97 -6.70 3.15 -8.09
CA ARG A 97 -7.59 3.29 -6.93
C ARG A 97 -8.27 1.98 -6.52
N LYS A 98 -8.72 1.17 -7.49
CA LYS A 98 -9.35 -0.13 -7.22
C LYS A 98 -8.33 -1.11 -6.63
N ALA A 99 -7.13 -1.15 -7.21
CA ALA A 99 -6.03 -1.96 -6.70
C ALA A 99 -5.61 -1.53 -5.29
N LEU A 100 -5.52 -0.21 -5.02
CA LEU A 100 -5.22 0.32 -3.70
C LEU A 100 -6.29 -0.09 -2.67
N ARG A 101 -7.58 0.11 -2.97
CA ARG A 101 -8.68 -0.33 -2.08
C ARG A 101 -8.61 -1.82 -1.78
N PHE A 102 -8.37 -2.63 -2.81
CA PHE A 102 -8.23 -4.07 -2.65
C PHE A 102 -7.11 -4.40 -1.65
N LEU A 103 -5.90 -3.86 -1.86
CA LEU A 103 -4.76 -4.12 -0.99
C LEU A 103 -4.96 -3.63 0.45
N LEU A 104 -5.59 -2.47 0.64
CA LEU A 104 -5.95 -1.97 1.97
C LEU A 104 -6.92 -2.90 2.69
N ASN A 105 -7.95 -3.41 1.98
CA ASN A 105 -8.91 -4.34 2.55
C ASN A 105 -8.29 -5.70 2.87
N GLU A 106 -7.49 -6.26 1.97
CA GLU A 106 -6.80 -7.53 2.19
C GLU A 106 -5.88 -7.46 3.42
N LEU A 107 -5.12 -6.36 3.54
CA LEU A 107 -4.24 -6.17 4.69
C LEU A 107 -5.04 -6.06 6.00
N LYS A 108 -6.13 -5.29 5.99
CA LYS A 108 -6.99 -5.15 7.16
C LYS A 108 -7.61 -6.49 7.57
N LEU A 109 -8.21 -7.22 6.64
CA LEU A 109 -8.83 -8.51 6.90
C LEU A 109 -7.81 -9.52 7.46
N ARG A 110 -6.59 -9.52 6.92
CA ARG A 110 -5.55 -10.43 7.38
C ARG A 110 -5.13 -10.14 8.82
N VAL A 111 -4.89 -8.88 9.17
CA VAL A 111 -4.50 -8.51 10.54
C VAL A 111 -5.66 -8.77 11.52
N ASP A 112 -6.89 -8.42 11.16
CA ASP A 112 -8.08 -8.65 11.99
C ASP A 112 -8.35 -10.15 12.21
N SER A 113 -8.14 -10.99 11.18
CA SER A 113 -8.34 -12.45 11.26
C SER A 113 -7.30 -13.15 12.15
N ASN A 114 -6.13 -12.54 12.35
CA ASN A 114 -5.07 -13.07 13.20
C ASN A 114 -5.30 -12.76 14.71
N GLY A 115 -6.40 -12.08 15.08
CA GLY A 115 -6.88 -12.00 16.46
C GLY A 115 -6.09 -11.09 17.40
N TRP A 116 -5.43 -10.05 16.88
CA TRP A 116 -4.59 -9.11 17.65
C TRP A 116 -5.34 -7.88 18.19
#